data_AF-A0AAE8F450-F1
#
_entry.id   AF-A0AAE8F450-F1
#
_cell.length_a   1.000
_cell.length_b   1.000
_cell.length_c   1.000
_cell.angle_alpha   90.00
_cell.angle_beta   90.00
_cell.angle_gamma   90.00
#
_symmetry.space_group_name_H-M   'P 1'
#
loop_
_entity.id
_entity.type
_entity.pdbx_description
1 polymer ?
#
loop_
_entity_poly.entity_id
_entity_poly.type
_entity_poly.pdbx_seq_one_letter_code
_entity_poly.pdbx_strand_id
1 'polypeptide(L)'
;MKLIAHVLDGHTLDIRPAPHERAWMDATDQRYAYRCLPLAIANAHGWELLCQSGFEASWDGSDALAAITITADAGTHAPAISHFGYGVLTFHVPCLFRTDTGIDLFVTGPLNQPKDGIGALSGMVETDWSPHTFTMNWRFTRPGRVRFEAGEPFCHLFPLQRQLIELVQPQWKPLSEAPQLAQQHADWTHSRTRFLDELPDAQSAAAREKWQRGYFLGVAAPEQPPVPGHRSRLRLPMFTRAGSDDTPAD
;
A
#
# COMPACT_ATOMS: atom_id res chain seq x y z
N MET A 1 4.45 -18.51 -8.65
CA MET A 1 3.57 -17.49 -9.24
C MET A 1 4.43 -16.51 -10.01
N LYS A 2 4.05 -16.14 -11.24
CA LYS A 2 4.75 -15.16 -12.07
C LYS A 2 3.94 -13.86 -12.18
N LEU A 3 4.65 -12.73 -12.16
CA LEU A 3 4.16 -11.41 -12.51
C LEU A 3 5.19 -10.77 -13.46
N ILE A 4 4.80 -10.58 -14.72
CA ILE A 4 5.67 -10.05 -15.77
C ILE A 4 5.14 -8.69 -16.19
N ALA A 5 6.03 -7.71 -16.31
CA ALA A 5 5.73 -6.37 -16.83
C ALA A 5 6.21 -6.27 -18.28
N HIS A 6 5.30 -6.28 -19.25
CA HIS A 6 5.61 -6.02 -20.66
C HIS A 6 5.46 -4.52 -20.93
N VAL A 7 6.55 -3.77 -20.77
CA VAL A 7 6.59 -2.33 -21.07
C VAL A 7 6.46 -2.13 -22.58
N LEU A 8 5.64 -1.17 -22.99
CA LEU A 8 5.46 -0.83 -24.40
C LEU A 8 6.76 -0.31 -25.02
N ASP A 9 7.04 -0.67 -26.26
CA ASP A 9 8.24 -0.20 -26.97
C ASP A 9 8.32 1.32 -27.00
N GLY A 10 9.51 1.87 -26.75
CA GLY A 10 9.75 3.31 -26.67
C GLY A 10 9.34 3.94 -25.34
N HIS A 11 8.78 3.18 -24.41
CA HIS A 11 8.47 3.63 -23.05
C HIS A 11 9.41 3.00 -22.02
N THR A 12 9.49 3.65 -20.86
CA THR A 12 10.12 3.11 -19.65
C THR A 12 9.09 3.03 -18.53
N LEU A 13 9.36 2.20 -17.54
CA LEU A 13 8.49 2.03 -16.38
C LEU A 13 9.36 1.98 -15.12
N ASP A 14 9.20 2.98 -14.26
CA ASP A 14 9.89 3.01 -12.98
C ASP A 14 9.03 2.27 -11.96
N ILE A 15 9.41 1.04 -11.66
CA ILE A 15 8.70 0.15 -10.73
C ILE A 15 9.65 -0.36 -9.64
N ARG A 16 9.20 -0.34 -8.38
CA ARG A 16 9.96 -0.86 -7.24
C ARG A 16 9.06 -1.58 -6.23
N PRO A 17 9.58 -2.48 -5.39
CA PRO A 17 8.90 -2.88 -4.16
C PRO A 17 8.55 -1.64 -3.34
N ALA A 18 7.32 -1.59 -2.84
CA ALA A 18 6.88 -0.49 -1.98
C ALA A 18 7.75 -0.47 -0.71
N PRO A 19 8.30 0.70 -0.31
CA PRO A 19 9.09 0.78 0.91
C PRO A 19 8.20 0.54 2.13
N HIS A 20 8.82 0.10 3.23
CA HIS A 20 8.11 -0.03 4.50
C HIS A 20 7.82 1.36 5.10
N GLU A 21 8.72 2.31 4.84
CA GLU A 21 8.73 3.62 5.45
C GLU A 21 7.73 4.60 4.80
N ARG A 22 7.21 5.53 5.60
CA ARG A 22 6.39 6.66 5.17
C ARG A 22 6.83 7.92 5.89
N ALA A 23 6.97 9.02 5.17
CA ALA A 23 7.46 10.28 5.74
C ALA A 23 6.64 10.76 6.95
N TRP A 24 5.31 10.69 6.89
CA TRP A 24 4.46 11.10 8.02
C TRP A 24 4.59 10.14 9.22
N MET A 25 4.81 8.84 8.98
CA MET A 25 5.02 7.86 10.04
C MET A 25 6.37 8.08 10.71
N ASP A 26 7.41 8.37 9.94
CA ASP A 26 8.74 8.75 10.44
C ASP A 26 8.69 10.04 11.28
N ALA A 27 7.79 10.96 10.93
CA ALA A 27 7.59 12.23 11.63
C ALA A 27 6.79 12.10 12.95
N THR A 28 6.15 10.95 13.22
CA THR A 28 5.48 10.74 14.51
C THR A 28 6.49 10.63 15.66
N ASP A 29 6.11 11.05 16.87
CA ASP A 29 7.00 10.94 18.04
C ASP A 29 7.47 9.49 18.23
N GLN A 30 8.78 9.30 18.39
CA GLN A 30 9.42 7.97 18.48
C GLN A 30 9.03 7.01 17.33
N ARG A 31 8.63 7.55 16.17
CA ARG A 31 8.07 6.80 15.04
C ARG A 31 6.91 5.87 15.45
N TYR A 32 6.08 6.34 16.39
CA TYR A 32 4.99 5.59 17.02
C TYR A 32 4.05 4.91 16.03
N ALA A 33 3.81 5.50 14.85
CA ALA A 33 2.94 4.90 13.83
C ALA A 33 3.38 3.49 13.40
N TYR A 34 4.68 3.17 13.41
CA TYR A 34 5.17 1.81 13.10
C TYR A 34 4.94 0.81 14.21
N ARG A 35 4.39 1.20 15.38
CA ARG A 35 3.89 0.27 16.40
C ARG A 35 2.56 -0.37 15.99
N CYS A 36 1.98 0.00 14.84
CA CYS A 36 0.93 -0.76 14.18
C CYS A 36 1.56 -1.66 13.11
N LEU A 37 1.96 -2.89 13.47
CA LEU A 37 2.59 -3.82 12.53
C LEU A 37 1.72 -4.08 11.28
N PRO A 38 0.39 -4.26 11.37
CA PRO A 38 -0.44 -4.44 10.18
C PRO A 38 -0.34 -3.28 9.20
N LEU A 39 -0.32 -2.04 9.71
CA LEU A 39 -0.15 -0.83 8.90
C LEU A 39 1.21 -0.83 8.19
N ALA A 40 2.26 -1.19 8.91
CA ALA A 40 3.63 -1.19 8.41
C ALA A 40 3.90 -2.33 7.39
N ILE A 41 3.26 -3.50 7.57
CA ILE A 41 3.28 -4.59 6.59
C ILE A 41 2.52 -4.18 5.32
N ALA A 42 1.37 -3.51 5.46
CA ALA A 42 0.60 -3.02 4.33
C ALA A 42 1.42 -2.05 3.47
N ASN A 43 2.24 -1.17 4.07
CA ASN A 43 3.12 -0.26 3.34
C ASN A 43 3.99 -0.98 2.30
N ALA A 44 4.54 -2.14 2.67
CA ALA A 44 5.44 -2.94 1.85
C ALA A 44 4.71 -4.03 1.02
N HIS A 45 3.38 -4.07 1.04
CA HIS A 45 2.58 -5.11 0.40
C HIS A 45 2.33 -4.80 -1.08
N GLY A 46 3.38 -4.91 -1.90
CA GLY A 46 3.27 -4.77 -3.36
C GLY A 46 4.41 -3.97 -3.96
N TRP A 47 4.18 -3.51 -5.18
CA TRP A 47 5.10 -2.68 -5.94
C TRP A 47 4.46 -1.33 -6.25
N GLU A 48 5.28 -0.29 -6.33
CA GLU A 48 4.90 1.07 -6.69
C GLU A 48 5.38 1.40 -8.10
N LEU A 49 4.54 2.09 -8.88
CA LEU A 49 4.96 2.80 -10.09
C LEU A 49 5.24 4.26 -9.74
N LEU A 50 6.34 4.79 -10.26
CA LEU A 50 6.84 6.12 -9.91
C LEU A 50 6.68 7.10 -11.07
N CYS A 51 6.42 8.37 -10.75
CA CYS A 51 6.42 9.45 -11.71
C CYS A 51 7.83 9.63 -12.29
N GLN A 52 7.96 9.58 -13.61
CA GLN A 52 9.27 9.75 -14.28
C GLN A 52 9.73 11.22 -14.31
N SER A 53 8.79 12.14 -14.09
CA SER A 53 8.95 13.58 -14.12
C SER A 53 7.98 14.22 -13.11
N GLY A 54 8.36 15.40 -12.61
CA GLY A 54 7.46 16.19 -11.78
C GLY A 54 6.46 16.97 -12.61
N PHE A 55 5.27 17.20 -12.05
CA PHE A 55 4.24 18.03 -12.68
C PHE A 55 3.25 18.59 -11.64
N GLU A 56 2.64 19.72 -11.97
CA GLU A 56 1.50 20.30 -11.23
C GLU A 56 0.19 20.00 -11.98
N ALA A 57 -0.86 19.66 -11.25
CA ALA A 57 -2.23 19.57 -11.74
C ALA A 57 -3.13 20.51 -10.92
N SER A 58 -3.91 21.34 -11.61
CA SER A 58 -4.85 22.28 -11.01
C SER A 58 -6.26 21.98 -11.49
N TRP A 59 -7.19 21.75 -10.56
CA TRP A 59 -8.61 21.57 -10.87
C TRP A 59 -9.43 22.78 -10.44
N ASP A 60 -10.25 23.31 -11.35
CA ASP A 60 -11.09 24.49 -11.11
C ASP A 60 -12.41 24.20 -10.35
N GLY A 61 -12.74 22.92 -10.16
CA GLY A 61 -13.96 22.48 -9.48
C GLY A 61 -15.14 22.14 -10.39
N SER A 62 -15.01 22.34 -11.70
CA SER A 62 -16.04 21.97 -12.67
C SER A 62 -15.91 20.51 -13.13
N ASP A 63 -17.00 19.96 -13.65
CA ASP A 63 -17.05 18.56 -14.10
C ASP A 63 -16.51 18.35 -15.52
N ALA A 64 -16.12 19.43 -16.20
CA ALA A 64 -15.67 19.39 -17.58
C ALA A 64 -14.36 18.58 -17.73
N LEU A 65 -14.16 18.00 -18.92
CA LEU A 65 -12.89 17.34 -19.24
C LEU A 65 -11.69 18.29 -19.15
N ALA A 66 -11.85 19.54 -19.58
CA ALA A 66 -10.79 20.55 -19.55
C ALA A 66 -10.61 21.22 -18.16
N ALA A 67 -11.36 20.79 -17.13
CA ALA A 67 -11.34 21.40 -15.80
C ALA A 67 -10.00 21.23 -15.06
N ILE A 68 -9.19 20.25 -15.48
CA ILE A 68 -7.86 20.00 -14.93
C ILE A 68 -6.80 20.51 -15.89
N THR A 69 -6.06 21.52 -15.47
CA THR A 69 -4.86 22.01 -16.17
C THR A 69 -3.63 21.29 -15.61
N ILE A 70 -2.79 20.76 -16.49
CA ILE A 70 -1.59 19.99 -16.13
C ILE A 70 -0.37 20.71 -16.71
N THR A 71 0.65 20.93 -15.87
CA THR A 71 1.91 21.58 -16.26
C THR A 71 3.08 20.74 -15.79
N ALA A 72 3.80 20.15 -16.75
CA ALA A 72 5.01 19.38 -16.49
C ALA A 72 6.20 20.28 -16.16
N ASP A 73 7.19 19.73 -15.47
CA ASP A 73 8.47 20.40 -15.26
C ASP A 73 9.17 20.69 -16.59
N ALA A 74 9.97 21.76 -16.63
CA ALA A 74 10.60 22.25 -17.84
C ALA A 74 11.40 21.15 -18.57
N GLY A 75 11.13 20.99 -19.87
CA GLY A 75 11.81 19.98 -20.71
C GLY A 75 11.33 18.54 -20.51
N THR A 76 10.21 18.33 -19.79
CA THR A 76 9.65 17.00 -19.53
C THR A 76 8.19 16.89 -19.99
N HIS A 77 7.61 15.69 -19.85
CA HIS A 77 6.20 15.42 -20.11
C HIS A 77 5.53 14.91 -18.84
N ALA A 78 4.29 15.31 -18.57
CA ALA A 78 3.53 14.77 -17.45
C ALA A 78 3.08 13.33 -17.78
N PRO A 79 3.18 12.38 -16.84
CA PRO A 79 2.67 11.02 -17.02
C PRO A 79 1.14 10.94 -16.89
N ALA A 80 0.46 12.07 -16.70
CA ALA A 80 -0.96 12.16 -16.43
C ALA A 80 -1.68 13.13 -17.38
N ILE A 81 -2.96 12.86 -17.60
CA ILE A 81 -3.87 13.63 -18.43
C ILE A 81 -5.20 13.85 -17.72
N SER A 82 -5.98 14.82 -18.20
CA SER A 82 -7.40 14.90 -17.89
C SER A 82 -8.18 14.10 -18.93
N HIS A 83 -8.83 13.01 -18.52
CA HIS A 83 -9.51 12.08 -19.44
C HIS A 83 -11.00 11.88 -19.16
N PHE A 84 -11.42 11.87 -17.89
CA PHE A 84 -12.79 11.54 -17.51
C PHE A 84 -13.65 12.73 -17.05
N GLY A 85 -13.07 13.91 -16.83
CA GLY A 85 -13.75 15.02 -16.16
C GLY A 85 -13.94 14.79 -14.65
N TYR A 86 -14.87 15.50 -14.02
CA TYR A 86 -15.26 15.34 -12.61
C TYR A 86 -14.09 15.36 -11.59
N GLY A 87 -13.05 16.13 -11.89
CA GLY A 87 -11.84 16.19 -11.06
C GLY A 87 -11.03 14.89 -11.03
N VAL A 88 -11.11 14.04 -12.06
CA VAL A 88 -10.30 12.82 -12.17
C VAL A 88 -9.03 13.06 -12.99
N LEU A 89 -7.88 13.00 -12.32
CA LEU A 89 -6.55 12.99 -12.90
C LEU A 89 -6.16 11.54 -13.25
N THR A 90 -5.78 11.30 -14.50
CA THR A 90 -5.55 9.95 -15.03
C THR A 90 -4.10 9.77 -15.42
N PHE A 91 -3.40 8.83 -14.78
CA PHE A 91 -2.03 8.46 -15.10
C PHE A 91 -2.01 7.32 -16.12
N HIS A 92 -1.17 7.44 -17.14
CA HIS A 92 -0.92 6.35 -18.07
C HIS A 92 0.03 5.32 -17.47
N VAL A 93 -0.30 4.04 -17.63
CA VAL A 93 0.60 2.93 -17.33
C VAL A 93 0.97 2.27 -18.66
N PRO A 94 2.14 2.59 -19.25
CA PRO A 94 2.57 2.06 -20.55
C PRO A 94 3.12 0.63 -20.43
N CYS A 95 2.38 -0.25 -19.76
CA CYS A 95 2.80 -1.60 -19.45
C CYS A 95 1.61 -2.57 -19.40
N LEU A 96 1.75 -3.71 -20.06
CA LEU A 96 0.85 -4.85 -19.91
C LEU A 96 1.43 -5.77 -18.85
N PHE A 97 0.78 -5.83 -17.70
CA PHE A 97 1.12 -6.82 -16.69
C PHE A 97 0.50 -8.17 -17.05
N ARG A 98 1.26 -9.25 -16.85
CA ARG A 98 0.82 -10.63 -17.05
C ARG A 98 1.02 -11.44 -15.78
N THR A 99 -0.06 -12.04 -15.29
CA THR A 99 -0.09 -12.95 -14.14
C THR A 99 -0.44 -14.37 -14.56
N ASP A 100 -0.25 -15.35 -13.67
CA ASP A 100 -0.81 -16.70 -13.84
C ASP A 100 -2.36 -16.65 -13.86
N THR A 101 -3.01 -17.63 -14.51
CA THR A 101 -4.48 -17.72 -14.62
C THR A 101 -5.19 -17.58 -13.26
N GLY A 102 -6.26 -16.78 -13.23
CA GLY A 102 -7.09 -16.56 -12.04
C GLY A 102 -6.50 -15.61 -11.00
N ILE A 103 -5.39 -14.93 -11.34
CA ILE A 103 -4.78 -13.90 -10.50
C ILE A 103 -4.99 -12.53 -11.13
N ASP A 104 -5.59 -11.62 -10.38
CA ASP A 104 -5.75 -10.21 -10.74
C ASP A 104 -4.70 -9.35 -10.05
N LEU A 105 -4.49 -8.14 -10.55
CA LEU A 105 -3.83 -7.10 -9.79
C LEU A 105 -4.88 -6.22 -9.10
N PHE A 106 -4.76 -6.08 -7.78
CA PHE A 106 -5.34 -4.95 -7.08
C PHE A 106 -4.45 -3.74 -7.32
N VAL A 107 -5.02 -2.65 -7.82
CA VAL A 107 -4.32 -1.43 -8.18
C VAL A 107 -4.93 -0.28 -7.38
N THR A 108 -4.11 0.54 -6.73
CA THR A 108 -4.52 1.66 -5.90
C THR A 108 -3.42 2.72 -5.80
N GLY A 109 -3.60 3.76 -5.00
CA GLY A 109 -2.52 4.69 -4.66
C GLY A 109 -1.54 4.10 -3.64
N PRO A 110 -0.42 4.77 -3.36
CA PRO A 110 0.55 4.28 -2.40
C PRO A 110 -0.09 4.10 -1.01
N LEU A 111 -0.01 2.89 -0.47
CA LEU A 111 -0.72 2.51 0.77
C LEU A 111 -0.21 3.34 1.95
N ASN A 112 -1.15 3.86 2.77
CA ASN A 112 -0.87 4.72 3.91
C ASN A 112 0.00 5.95 3.56
N GLN A 113 -0.14 6.49 2.35
CA GLN A 113 0.53 7.72 1.93
C GLN A 113 -0.51 8.73 1.45
N PRO A 114 -1.30 9.30 2.38
CA PRO A 114 -2.32 10.28 2.02
C PRO A 114 -1.68 11.49 1.35
N LYS A 115 -2.31 11.96 0.26
CA LYS A 115 -1.94 13.19 -0.44
C LYS A 115 -3.06 14.20 -0.27
N ASP A 116 -2.70 15.40 0.17
CA ASP A 116 -3.70 16.44 0.39
C ASP A 116 -4.30 16.91 -0.95
N GLY A 117 -5.61 17.18 -0.96
CA GLY A 117 -6.34 17.68 -2.13
C GLY A 117 -6.72 16.63 -3.16
N ILE A 118 -6.15 15.41 -3.12
CA ILE A 118 -6.41 14.38 -4.12
C ILE A 118 -6.28 12.97 -3.54
N GLY A 119 -7.26 12.11 -3.81
CA GLY A 119 -7.27 10.72 -3.36
C GLY A 119 -7.16 9.75 -4.53
N ALA A 120 -6.29 8.75 -4.41
CA ALA A 120 -6.22 7.66 -5.36
C ALA A 120 -7.50 6.82 -5.37
N LEU A 121 -7.95 6.42 -6.55
CA LEU A 121 -9.02 5.45 -6.74
C LEU A 121 -8.42 4.04 -6.86
N SER A 122 -9.20 3.02 -6.52
CA SER A 122 -8.75 1.63 -6.57
C SER A 122 -9.50 0.86 -7.66
N GLY A 123 -8.85 -0.14 -8.24
CA GLY A 123 -9.43 -1.03 -9.24
C GLY A 123 -8.84 -2.43 -9.19
N MET A 124 -9.59 -3.37 -9.76
CA MET A 124 -9.15 -4.74 -10.04
C MET A 124 -8.83 -4.86 -11.53
N VAL A 125 -7.68 -5.41 -11.88
CA VAL A 125 -7.24 -5.56 -13.27
C VAL A 125 -6.99 -7.03 -13.56
N GLU A 126 -7.75 -7.57 -14.51
CA GLU A 126 -7.59 -8.96 -14.99
C GLU A 126 -6.37 -9.09 -15.88
N THR A 127 -5.22 -9.37 -15.27
CA THR A 127 -3.92 -9.41 -15.96
C THR A 127 -3.54 -10.77 -16.50
N ASP A 128 -4.32 -11.82 -16.29
CA ASP A 128 -4.02 -13.16 -16.82
C ASP A 128 -4.41 -13.33 -18.30
N TRP A 129 -5.39 -12.57 -18.79
CA TRP A 129 -5.82 -12.61 -20.20
C TRP A 129 -5.82 -11.26 -20.93
N SER A 130 -6.08 -10.14 -20.24
CA SER A 130 -6.34 -8.85 -20.90
C SER A 130 -5.17 -8.39 -21.79
N PRO A 131 -5.42 -7.95 -23.04
CA PRO A 131 -4.42 -7.32 -23.89
C PRO A 131 -4.32 -5.80 -23.69
N HIS A 132 -5.08 -5.24 -22.75
CA HIS A 132 -5.18 -3.80 -22.55
C HIS A 132 -4.24 -3.33 -21.44
N THR A 133 -3.63 -2.16 -21.63
CA THR A 133 -3.09 -1.39 -20.50
C THR A 133 -4.25 -0.86 -19.64
N PHE A 134 -3.93 -0.41 -18.44
CA PHE A 134 -4.87 0.30 -17.58
C PHE A 134 -4.36 1.71 -17.29
N THR A 135 -5.22 2.52 -16.69
CA THR A 135 -4.84 3.84 -16.15
C THR A 135 -4.99 3.83 -14.64
N MET A 136 -4.11 4.56 -13.95
CA MET A 136 -4.25 4.80 -12.53
C MET A 136 -4.96 6.14 -12.33
N ASN A 137 -6.07 6.16 -11.60
CA ASN A 137 -6.93 7.34 -11.49
C ASN A 137 -6.91 7.91 -10.09
N TRP A 138 -6.80 9.23 -10.01
CA TRP A 138 -6.81 10.00 -8.77
C TRP A 138 -7.91 11.06 -8.85
N ARG A 139 -8.73 11.17 -7.81
CA ARG A 139 -9.84 12.12 -7.77
C ARG A 139 -9.52 13.27 -6.81
N PHE A 140 -9.61 14.49 -7.32
CA PHE A 140 -9.52 15.68 -6.48
C PHE A 140 -10.66 15.65 -5.44
N THR A 141 -10.32 15.95 -4.20
CA THR A 141 -11.29 16.01 -3.10
C THR A 141 -11.86 17.41 -2.91
N ARG A 142 -11.23 18.41 -3.52
CA ARG A 142 -11.64 19.81 -3.57
C ARG A 142 -10.93 20.53 -4.73
N PRO A 143 -11.45 21.66 -5.24
CA PRO A 143 -10.73 22.50 -6.19
C PRO A 143 -9.40 22.97 -5.61
N GLY A 144 -8.39 23.12 -6.46
CA GLY A 144 -7.06 23.52 -6.04
C GLY A 144 -5.96 22.85 -6.85
N ARG A 145 -4.74 22.91 -6.31
CA ARG A 145 -3.53 22.43 -6.98
C ARG A 145 -2.91 21.28 -6.19
N VAL A 146 -2.35 20.32 -6.92
CA VAL A 146 -1.53 19.26 -6.38
C VAL A 146 -0.29 19.10 -7.25
N ARG A 147 0.84 18.79 -6.64
CA ARG A 147 2.10 18.52 -7.33
C ARG A 147 2.54 17.10 -7.08
N PHE A 148 2.96 16.40 -8.12
CA PHE A 148 3.66 15.12 -8.05
C PHE A 148 5.12 15.36 -8.39
N GLU A 149 6.04 14.85 -7.55
CA GLU A 149 7.47 14.97 -7.80
C GLU A 149 7.99 13.81 -8.67
N ALA A 150 9.10 14.02 -9.38
CA ALA A 150 9.83 12.92 -10.01
C ALA A 150 10.25 11.89 -8.95
N GLY A 151 10.02 10.61 -9.21
CA GLY A 151 10.23 9.51 -8.27
C GLY A 151 9.11 9.33 -7.23
N GLU A 152 8.09 10.19 -7.21
CA GLU A 152 6.92 10.03 -6.34
C GLU A 152 6.06 8.85 -6.84
N PRO A 153 5.62 7.94 -5.95
CA PRO A 153 4.75 6.85 -6.36
C PRO A 153 3.34 7.36 -6.67
N PHE A 154 2.80 7.00 -7.83
CA PHE A 154 1.42 7.33 -8.21
C PHE A 154 0.48 6.12 -8.24
N CYS A 155 1.04 4.91 -8.20
CA CYS A 155 0.31 3.66 -8.27
C CYS A 155 0.98 2.64 -7.36
N HIS A 156 0.18 1.79 -6.71
CA HIS A 156 0.58 0.65 -5.89
C HIS A 156 -0.20 -0.57 -6.38
N LEU A 157 0.47 -1.68 -6.63
CA LEU A 157 -0.14 -2.90 -7.15
C LEU A 157 0.34 -4.15 -6.42
N PHE A 158 -0.55 -5.12 -6.26
CA PHE A 158 -0.22 -6.46 -5.74
C PHE A 158 -1.22 -7.50 -6.26
N PRO A 159 -0.78 -8.77 -6.40
CA PRO A 159 -1.63 -9.84 -6.91
C PRO A 159 -2.66 -10.31 -5.89
N LEU A 160 -3.88 -10.60 -6.35
CA LEU A 160 -4.96 -11.23 -5.60
C LEU A 160 -5.55 -12.41 -6.37
N GLN A 161 -5.94 -13.47 -5.66
CA GLN A 161 -6.68 -14.57 -6.26
C GLN A 161 -8.13 -14.12 -6.53
N ARG A 162 -8.52 -14.07 -7.81
CA ARG A 162 -9.81 -13.51 -8.27
C ARG A 162 -10.99 -14.15 -7.55
N GLN A 163 -11.03 -15.48 -7.54
CA GLN A 163 -12.17 -16.24 -7.01
C GLN A 163 -12.23 -16.29 -5.49
N LEU A 164 -11.15 -15.96 -4.78
CA LEU A 164 -11.09 -16.14 -3.32
C LEU A 164 -12.21 -15.36 -2.62
N ILE A 165 -12.52 -14.15 -3.09
CA ILE A 165 -13.56 -13.29 -2.50
C ILE A 165 -14.97 -13.88 -2.64
N GLU A 166 -15.27 -14.54 -3.77
CA GLU A 166 -16.57 -15.15 -4.06
C GLU A 166 -16.79 -16.44 -3.25
N LEU A 167 -15.70 -17.11 -2.85
CA LEU A 167 -15.73 -18.33 -2.05
C LEU A 167 -15.89 -18.06 -0.55
N VAL A 168 -15.75 -16.80 -0.11
CA VAL A 168 -15.89 -16.45 1.32
C VAL A 168 -17.34 -16.66 1.76
N GLN A 169 -17.53 -17.48 2.79
CA GLN A 169 -18.82 -17.64 3.49
C GLN A 169 -18.75 -16.93 4.84
N PRO A 170 -19.02 -15.61 4.91
CA PRO A 170 -18.85 -14.86 6.15
C PRO A 170 -19.89 -15.28 7.19
N GLN A 171 -19.43 -15.47 8.43
CA GLN A 171 -20.27 -15.74 9.58
C GLN A 171 -19.91 -14.78 10.72
N TRP A 172 -20.91 -14.32 11.45
CA TRP A 172 -20.72 -13.63 12.73
C TRP A 172 -21.24 -14.51 13.86
N LYS A 173 -20.49 -14.58 14.97
CA LYS A 173 -20.87 -15.30 16.19
C LYS A 173 -20.50 -14.46 17.42
N PRO A 174 -21.31 -14.46 18.49
CA PRO A 174 -20.92 -13.90 19.77
C PRO A 174 -19.63 -14.55 20.31
N LEU A 175 -18.77 -13.76 20.94
CA LEU A 175 -17.53 -14.27 21.57
C LEU A 175 -17.83 -15.32 22.67
N SER A 176 -19.00 -15.23 23.31
CA SER A 176 -19.46 -16.20 24.32
C SER A 176 -19.63 -17.62 23.77
N GLU A 177 -19.79 -17.79 22.45
CA GLU A 177 -19.87 -19.11 21.81
C GLU A 177 -18.49 -19.72 21.51
N ALA A 178 -17.40 -18.99 21.77
CA ALA A 178 -16.03 -19.43 21.62
C ALA A 178 -15.27 -19.27 22.95
N PRO A 179 -15.57 -20.10 23.98
CA PRO A 179 -15.11 -19.86 25.35
C PRO A 179 -13.59 -19.78 25.50
N GLN A 180 -12.83 -20.56 24.72
CA GLN A 180 -11.37 -20.47 24.72
C GLN A 180 -10.88 -19.12 24.19
N LEU A 181 -11.45 -18.61 23.10
CA LEU A 181 -11.12 -17.30 22.55
C LEU A 181 -11.58 -16.18 23.49
N ALA A 182 -12.73 -16.35 24.15
CA ALA A 182 -13.23 -15.43 25.16
C ALA A 182 -12.24 -15.30 26.33
N GLN A 183 -11.71 -16.42 26.83
CA GLN A 183 -10.69 -16.42 27.87
C GLN A 183 -9.40 -15.75 27.41
N GLN A 184 -8.90 -16.09 26.22
CA GLN A 184 -7.70 -15.45 25.66
C GLN A 184 -7.87 -13.93 25.53
N HIS A 185 -9.03 -13.47 25.07
CA HIS A 185 -9.35 -12.04 24.98
C HIS A 185 -9.43 -11.39 26.37
N ALA A 186 -10.04 -12.06 27.35
CA ALA A 186 -10.11 -11.58 28.73
C ALA A 186 -8.72 -11.46 29.35
N ASP A 187 -7.85 -12.46 29.19
CA ASP A 187 -6.47 -12.45 29.68
C ASP A 187 -5.66 -11.31 29.05
N TRP A 188 -5.79 -11.16 27.73
CA TRP A 188 -5.18 -10.04 27.00
C TRP A 188 -5.70 -8.69 27.49
N THR A 189 -7.01 -8.56 27.72
CA THR A 189 -7.64 -7.32 28.23
C THR A 189 -7.12 -6.96 29.62
N HIS A 190 -7.02 -7.92 30.54
CA HIS A 190 -6.46 -7.70 31.88
C HIS A 190 -4.98 -7.29 31.79
N SER A 191 -4.20 -7.98 30.98
CA SER A 191 -2.79 -7.64 30.75
C SER A 191 -2.62 -6.24 30.17
N ARG A 192 -3.48 -5.86 29.21
CA ARG A 192 -3.49 -4.53 28.59
C ARG A 192 -3.85 -3.44 29.59
N THR A 193 -4.88 -3.67 30.40
CA THR A 193 -5.34 -2.73 31.43
C THR A 193 -4.25 -2.48 32.45
N ARG A 194 -3.68 -3.55 33.05
CA ARG A 194 -2.56 -3.45 33.98
C ARG A 194 -1.36 -2.71 33.39
N PHE A 195 -1.00 -3.00 32.13
CA PHE A 195 0.10 -2.31 31.47
C PHE A 195 -0.16 -0.81 31.34
N LEU A 196 -1.38 -0.41 30.95
CA LEU A 196 -1.74 1.00 30.82
C LEU A 196 -1.78 1.71 32.18
N ASP A 197 -2.25 1.05 33.23
CA ASP A 197 -2.28 1.58 34.60
C ASP A 197 -0.87 1.79 35.16
N GLU A 198 0.08 0.90 34.83
CA GLU A 198 1.48 0.97 35.25
C GLU A 198 2.34 1.92 34.39
N LEU A 199 1.91 2.24 33.16
CA LEU A 199 2.69 3.01 32.20
C LEU A 199 3.12 4.41 32.69
N PRO A 200 2.32 5.17 33.47
CA PRO A 200 2.72 6.48 33.99
C PRO A 200 3.83 6.41 35.04
N ASP A 201 3.99 5.29 35.74
CA ASP A 201 5.07 5.11 36.72
C ASP A 201 6.39 4.82 35.99
N ALA A 202 7.30 5.79 36.01
CA ALA A 202 8.60 5.71 35.35
C ALA A 202 9.48 4.54 35.84
N GLN A 203 9.20 3.98 37.03
CA GLN A 203 9.92 2.84 37.59
C GLN A 203 9.29 1.49 37.23
N SER A 204 8.08 1.47 36.65
CA SER A 204 7.37 0.24 36.31
C SER A 204 8.06 -0.53 35.19
N ALA A 205 7.75 -1.83 35.08
CA ALA A 205 8.17 -2.62 33.93
C ALA A 205 7.51 -2.11 32.64
N ALA A 206 6.27 -1.62 32.72
CA ALA A 206 5.51 -1.08 31.59
C ALA A 206 6.19 0.17 30.99
N ALA A 207 6.67 1.10 31.83
CA ALA A 207 7.41 2.28 31.37
C ALA A 207 8.72 1.92 30.69
N ARG A 208 9.42 0.88 31.18
CA ARG A 208 10.64 0.34 30.55
C ARG A 208 10.35 -0.31 29.20
N GLU A 209 9.26 -1.04 29.07
CA GLU A 209 8.84 -1.69 27.81
C GLU A 209 8.25 -0.68 26.81
N LYS A 210 7.71 0.45 27.29
CA LYS A 210 7.08 1.58 26.55
C LYS A 210 5.78 1.22 25.82
N TRP A 211 5.62 -0.01 25.36
CA TRP A 211 4.41 -0.53 24.73
C TRP A 211 4.43 -2.06 24.67
N GLN A 212 3.24 -2.68 24.65
CA GLN A 212 3.11 -4.13 24.54
C GLN A 212 3.31 -4.61 23.11
N ARG A 213 4.19 -5.61 22.94
CA ARG A 213 4.66 -6.08 21.63
C ARG A 213 4.11 -7.44 21.22
N GLY A 214 3.07 -7.95 21.88
CA GLY A 214 2.54 -9.31 21.66
C GLY A 214 2.29 -9.64 20.18
N TYR A 215 1.52 -8.81 19.49
CA TYR A 215 1.28 -8.97 18.05
C TYR A 215 2.57 -8.82 17.21
N PHE A 216 3.53 -7.99 17.60
CA PHE A 216 4.81 -7.88 16.88
C PHE A 216 5.65 -9.14 16.97
N LEU A 217 5.64 -9.76 18.13
CA LEU A 217 6.34 -11.00 18.41
C LEU A 217 5.56 -12.23 17.91
N GLY A 218 4.30 -12.06 17.50
CA GLY A 218 3.44 -13.15 17.07
C GLY A 218 2.97 -14.03 18.23
N VAL A 219 2.92 -13.50 19.45
CA VAL A 219 2.54 -14.26 20.66
C VAL A 219 1.16 -13.82 21.16
N ALA A 220 0.29 -14.77 21.46
CA ALA A 220 -1.03 -14.48 22.04
C ALA A 220 -0.97 -14.31 23.57
N ALA A 221 0.05 -14.86 24.24
CA ALA A 221 0.34 -14.67 25.65
C ALA A 221 1.86 -14.71 25.92
N PRO A 222 2.37 -14.13 27.04
CA PRO A 222 3.80 -13.99 27.30
C PRO A 222 4.63 -15.28 27.26
N GLU A 223 4.03 -16.41 27.62
CA GLU A 223 4.71 -17.71 27.71
C GLU A 223 4.46 -18.61 26.48
N GLN A 224 3.72 -18.11 25.48
CA GLN A 224 3.44 -18.88 24.27
C GLN A 224 4.52 -18.65 23.21
N PRO A 225 4.90 -19.68 22.43
CA PRO A 225 5.79 -19.50 21.31
C PRO A 225 5.12 -18.62 20.23
N PRO A 226 5.91 -17.89 19.42
CA PRO A 226 5.39 -17.20 18.25
C PRO A 226 4.60 -18.13 17.33
N VAL A 227 3.46 -17.65 16.83
CA VAL A 227 2.64 -18.37 15.86
C VAL A 227 3.47 -18.66 14.60
N PRO A 228 3.55 -19.92 14.15
CA PRO A 228 4.28 -20.28 12.94
C PRO A 228 3.82 -19.46 11.74
N GLY A 229 4.77 -18.88 11.01
CA GLY A 229 4.49 -18.05 9.83
C GLY A 229 4.05 -16.62 10.12
N HIS A 230 4.02 -16.17 11.39
CA HIS A 230 3.80 -14.76 11.72
C HIS A 230 4.81 -13.86 11.02
N ARG A 231 4.33 -12.79 10.39
CA ARG A 231 5.15 -11.88 9.58
C ARG A 231 5.32 -10.55 10.29
N SER A 232 6.55 -10.27 10.72
CA SER A 232 6.97 -8.96 11.24
C SER A 232 7.65 -8.08 10.18
N ARG A 233 7.95 -8.64 9.01
CA ARG A 233 8.50 -7.93 7.86
C ARG A 233 8.07 -8.59 6.56
N LEU A 234 7.91 -7.78 5.51
CA LEU A 234 7.75 -8.24 4.13
C LEU A 234 8.86 -7.62 3.28
N ARG A 235 9.53 -8.44 2.46
CA ARG A 235 10.50 -7.99 1.45
C ARG A 235 10.11 -8.63 0.13
N LEU A 236 9.80 -7.82 -0.86
CA LEU A 236 9.45 -8.28 -2.20
C LEU A 236 10.64 -8.13 -3.14
N PRO A 237 10.77 -9.00 -4.16
CA PRO A 237 11.84 -8.91 -5.14
C PRO A 237 11.66 -7.69 -6.05
N MET A 238 12.76 -7.13 -6.55
CA MET A 238 12.75 -6.18 -7.66
C MET A 238 12.22 -6.86 -8.93
N PHE A 239 11.64 -6.08 -9.84
CA PHE A 239 11.49 -6.55 -11.22
C PHE A 239 12.88 -6.65 -11.85
N THR A 240 13.19 -7.79 -12.44
CA THR A 240 14.42 -8.02 -13.20
C THR A 240 14.07 -8.29 -14.65
N ARG A 241 14.99 -7.97 -15.57
CA ARG A 241 14.78 -8.26 -16.99
C ARG A 241 14.87 -9.76 -17.20
N ALA A 242 13.83 -10.37 -17.79
CA ALA A 242 13.88 -11.79 -18.11
C ALA A 242 15.01 -12.08 -19.11
N GLY A 243 15.95 -12.97 -18.75
CA GLY A 243 17.08 -13.36 -19.59
C GLY A 243 18.34 -12.49 -19.46
N SER A 244 18.40 -11.54 -18.51
CA SER A 244 19.68 -11.00 -18.06
C SER A 244 20.22 -11.92 -16.97
N ASP A 245 21.20 -12.76 -17.31
CA ASP A 245 22.01 -13.42 -16.30
C ASP A 245 22.76 -12.31 -15.52
N ASP A 246 22.37 -12.08 -14.28
CA ASP A 246 23.19 -11.34 -13.32
C ASP A 246 24.38 -12.23 -12.97
N THR A 247 25.42 -12.19 -13.81
CA THR A 247 26.75 -12.55 -13.36
C THR A 247 27.17 -11.46 -12.36
N PRO A 248 27.40 -11.77 -11.07
CA PRO A 248 27.93 -10.77 -10.16
C PRO A 248 29.28 -10.32 -10.71
N ALA A 249 29.48 -9.01 -10.86
CA ALA A 249 30.81 -8.48 -11.11
C ALA A 249 31.70 -8.83 -9.90
N ASP A 250 32.83 -9.49 -10.18
CA ASP A 250 33.89 -9.81 -9.22
C ASP A 250 34.43 -8.57 -8.48
#